data_AF-A0A3S0IBI3-F1
#
_entry.id   AF-A0A3S0IBI3-F1
#
_cell.length_a   1.000
_cell.length_b   1.000
_cell.length_c   1.000
_cell.angle_alpha   90.00
_cell.angle_beta   90.00
_cell.angle_gamma   90.00
#
_symmetry.space_group_name_H-M   'P 1'
#
loop_
_entity.id
_entity.type
_entity.pdbx_description
1 polymer ?
#
loop_
_entity_poly.entity_id
_entity_poly.type
_entity_poly.pdbx_seq_one_letter_code
_entity_poly.pdbx_strand_id
1 'polypeptide(L)' 'MQFSLRAPDGTVIDSYWKNHKEFIRIAGLEYEVFSPVDEFDSDPEIRQMIEDSERDLKLGKIYSTEEMVEAIKRGEL' A
#
# COMPACT_ATOMS: atom_id res chain seq x y z
N MET A 1 -6.08 -8.42 -12.02
CA MET A 1 -6.00 -8.06 -13.45
C MET A 1 -4.95 -8.98 -14.07
N GLN A 2 -5.31 -9.81 -15.05
CA GLN A 2 -4.40 -10.79 -15.67
C GLN A 2 -3.79 -10.19 -16.93
N PHE A 3 -2.47 -10.27 -17.06
CA PHE A 3 -1.74 -9.82 -18.24
C PHE A 3 -0.72 -10.88 -18.63
N SER A 4 -0.47 -11.03 -19.93
CA SER A 4 0.56 -11.92 -20.44
C SER A 4 1.81 -11.10 -20.76
N LEU A 5 2.97 -11.55 -20.27
CA LEU A 5 4.26 -10.92 -20.59
C LEU A 5 4.89 -11.65 -21.78
N ARG A 6 5.37 -10.91 -22.78
CA ARG A 6 6.10 -11.45 -23.91
C ARG A 6 7.56 -11.05 -23.83
N ALA A 7 8.45 -12.03 -23.74
CA ALA A 7 9.89 -11.82 -23.74
C ALA A 7 10.39 -11.46 -25.16
N PRO A 8 11.57 -10.81 -25.30
CA PRO A 8 12.11 -10.38 -26.60
C PRO A 8 12.37 -11.54 -27.58
N ASP A 9 12.62 -12.74 -27.08
CA ASP A 9 12.76 -13.99 -27.84
C ASP A 9 11.43 -14.61 -28.28
N GLY A 10 10.31 -14.00 -27.87
CA GLY A 10 8.96 -14.39 -28.28
C GLY A 10 8.22 -15.29 -27.30
N THR A 11 8.88 -15.78 -26.24
CA THR A 11 8.24 -16.57 -25.17
C THR A 11 7.15 -15.76 -24.46
N VAL A 12 5.95 -16.33 -24.32
CA VAL A 12 4.81 -15.70 -23.64
C VAL A 12 4.57 -16.37 -22.29
N ILE A 13 4.59 -15.58 -21.22
CA ILE A 13 4.19 -15.99 -19.87
C ILE A 13 2.72 -15.65 -19.73
N ASP A 14 1.87 -16.66 -19.87
CA ASP A 14 0.42 -16.54 -19.99
C ASP A 14 -0.27 -15.97 -18.74
N SER A 15 0.37 -16.09 -17.57
CA SER A 15 -0.24 -15.80 -16.27
C SER A 15 0.69 -14.99 -15.36
N TYR A 16 1.03 -13.77 -15.77
CA TYR A 16 1.68 -12.83 -14.85
C TYR A 16 0.61 -12.15 -13.97
N TRP A 17 0.57 -12.54 -12.70
CA TRP A 17 -0.27 -11.90 -11.70
C TRP A 17 0.45 -10.66 -11.18
N LYS A 18 -0.10 -9.47 -11.43
CA LYS A 18 0.45 -8.20 -10.92
C LYS A 18 0.54 -8.14 -9.39
N ASN A 19 -0.16 -9.03 -8.68
CA ASN A 19 -0.03 -9.25 -7.23
C ASN A 19 0.92 -10.44 -6.98
N HIS A 20 2.18 -10.30 -7.39
CA HIS A 20 3.17 -11.34 -7.15
C HIS A 20 3.49 -11.35 -5.64
N LYS A 21 2.85 -12.27 -4.92
CA LYS A 21 3.24 -12.59 -3.54
C LYS A 21 4.62 -13.25 -3.59
N GLU A 22 5.57 -12.70 -2.87
CA GLU A 22 6.92 -13.26 -2.79
C GLU A 22 6.88 -14.55 -1.96
N PHE A 23 7.62 -15.56 -2.38
CA PHE A 23 7.76 -16.82 -1.65
C PHE A 23 9.25 -17.12 -1.43
N ILE A 24 9.61 -17.59 -0.23
CA ILE A 24 10.96 -18.04 0.10
C ILE A 24 10.97 -19.53 0.41
N ARG A 25 12.05 -20.23 0.04
CA ARG A 25 12.22 -21.66 0.33
C ARG A 25 13.21 -21.87 1.46
N ILE A 26 12.77 -22.50 2.55
CA ILE A 26 13.60 -22.85 3.70
C ILE A 26 13.42 -24.34 3.98
N ALA A 27 14.52 -25.10 4.06
CA ALA A 27 14.52 -26.54 4.33
C ALA A 27 13.58 -27.37 3.42
N GLY A 28 13.45 -26.96 2.15
CA GLY A 28 12.57 -27.64 1.17
C GLY A 28 11.09 -27.30 1.28
N LEU A 29 10.69 -26.48 2.25
CA LEU A 29 9.34 -25.93 2.42
C LEU A 29 9.26 -24.53 1.82
N GLU A 30 8.10 -24.20 1.25
CA GLU A 30 7.81 -22.88 0.66
C GLU A 30 6.99 -22.05 1.65
N TYR A 31 7.43 -20.81 1.88
CA TYR A 31 6.81 -19.86 2.79
C TYR A 31 6.40 -18.63 2.00
N GLU A 32 5.15 -18.20 2.14
CA GLU A 32 4.69 -16.91 1.66
C GLU A 32 5.34 -15.79 2.49
N VAL A 33 5.96 -14.82 1.82
CA VAL A 33 6.44 -13.60 2.46
C VAL A 33 5.21 -12.76 2.76
N PHE A 34 4.81 -12.79 4.03
CA PHE A 34 3.75 -11.93 4.52
C PHE A 34 4.32 -10.56 4.88
N SER A 35 3.83 -9.53 4.18
CA SER A 35 4.11 -8.13 4.46
C SER A 35 2.81 -7.49 4.97
N PRO A 36 2.74 -7.04 6.24
CA PRO A 36 1.55 -6.37 6.76
C PRO A 36 1.24 -5.06 6.02
N VAL A 37 2.22 -4.49 5.33
CA VAL A 37 2.06 -3.28 4.52
C VAL A 37 1.20 -3.55 3.29
N ASP A 38 1.27 -4.74 2.70
CA ASP A 38 0.46 -5.12 1.53
C ASP A 38 -1.04 -5.29 1.86
N GLU A 39 -1.37 -5.64 3.12
CA GLU A 39 -2.75 -5.65 3.59
C GLU A 39 -3.28 -4.22 3.76
N PHE A 40 -2.47 -3.31 4.30
CA PHE A 40 -2.82 -1.90 4.43
C PHE A 40 -3.01 -1.20 3.08
N ASP A 41 -2.23 -1.58 2.06
CA ASP A 41 -2.39 -1.08 0.69
C ASP A 41 -3.63 -1.64 -0.03
N SER A 42 -4.16 -2.77 0.46
CA SER A 42 -5.37 -3.39 -0.10
C SER A 42 -6.66 -2.81 0.48
N ASP A 43 -6.58 -2.11 1.62
CA ASP A 43 -7.72 -1.49 2.27
C ASP A 43 -7.99 -0.08 1.70
N PRO A 44 -9.19 0.16 1.13
CA PRO A 44 -9.50 1.42 0.47
C PRO A 44 -9.60 2.60 1.45
N GLU A 45 -9.99 2.37 2.71
CA GLU A 45 -10.06 3.44 3.71
C GLU A 45 -8.66 3.88 4.15
N ILE A 46 -7.75 2.91 4.29
CA ILE A 46 -6.37 3.18 4.69
C ILE A 46 -5.60 3.86 3.56
N ARG A 47 -5.82 3.45 2.30
CA ARG A 47 -5.30 4.19 1.14
C ARG A 47 -5.76 5.64 1.10
N GLN A 48 -7.05 5.88 1.31
CA GLN A 48 -7.61 7.23 1.33
C GLN A 48 -6.98 8.06 2.46
N MET A 49 -6.86 7.49 3.66
CA MET A 49 -6.23 8.14 4.81
C MET A 49 -4.76 8.51 4.55
N ILE A 50 -4.00 7.64 3.88
CA ILE A 50 -2.60 7.91 3.51
C ILE A 50 -2.53 9.03 2.47
N GLU A 51 -3.37 9.00 1.42
CA GLU A 51 -3.41 10.04 0.39
C GLU A 51 -3.76 11.42 0.96
N ASP A 52 -4.74 11.49 1.86
CA ASP A 52 -5.11 12.74 2.55
C ASP A 52 -3.97 13.24 3.43
N SER A 53 -3.32 12.35 4.18
CA SER A 53 -2.14 12.68 4.99
C SER A 53 -0.97 13.19 4.13
N GLU A 54 -0.70 12.57 2.99
CA GLU A 54 0.33 13.03 2.05
C GLU A 54 0.01 14.40 1.44
N ARG A 55 -1.27 14.66 1.14
CA ARG A 55 -1.72 15.99 0.67
C ARG A 55 -1.52 17.05 1.74
N ASP A 56 -1.91 16.77 2.98
CA ASP A 56 -1.74 17.71 4.10
C ASP A 56 -0.26 18.00 4.36
N LEU A 57 0.61 16.99 4.33
CA LEU A 57 2.06 17.18 4.43
C LEU A 57 2.65 18.02 3.29
N LYS A 58 2.24 17.77 2.03
CA LYS A 58 2.69 18.56 0.87
C LYS A 58 2.22 20.01 0.91
N LEU A 59 1.05 20.25 1.48
CA LEU A 59 0.48 21.59 1.65
C LEU A 59 1.02 22.29 2.91
N GLY A 60 1.86 21.63 3.71
CA GLY A 60 2.37 22.17 4.96
C GLY A 60 1.31 22.30 6.05
N LYS A 61 0.16 21.62 5.89
CA LYS A 61 -0.86 21.47 6.93
C LYS A 61 -0.38 20.43 7.94
N ILE A 62 0.56 20.85 8.77
CA ILE A 62 0.98 20.09 9.93
C ILE A 62 0.29 20.77 11.11
N TYR A 63 -0.78 20.17 11.60
CA TYR A 63 -1.40 20.64 12.82
C TYR A 63 -0.44 20.38 13.98
N SER A 64 -0.07 21.42 14.72
CA SER A 64 0.59 21.21 16.01
C SER A 64 -0.37 20.46 16.94
N THR A 65 0.16 19.67 17.87
CA THR A 65 -0.64 18.98 18.89
C THR A 65 -1.58 19.95 19.62
N GLU A 66 -1.13 21.18 19.85
CA GLU A 66 -1.93 22.23 20.47
C GLU A 66 -3.12 22.66 19.58
N GLU A 67 -2.90 22.88 18.29
CA GLU A 67 -3.97 23.25 17.34
C GLU A 67 -5.01 22.15 17.19
N MET A 68 -4.56 20.89 17.17
CA MET A 68 -5.46 19.74 17.10
C MET A 68 -6.32 19.62 18.36
N VAL A 69 -5.74 19.81 19.54
CA VAL A 69 -6.46 19.81 20.82
C VAL A 69 -7.48 20.95 20.89
N GLU A 70 -7.13 22.13 20.39
CA GLU A 70 -8.07 23.25 20.36
C GLU A 70 -9.22 23.05 19.37
N ALA A 71 -8.96 22.48 18.18
CA ALA A 71 -10.00 22.18 17.20
C ALA A 71 -11.01 21.15 17.73
N ILE A 72 -10.54 20.12 18.45
CA ILE A 72 -11.41 19.16 19.14
C ILE A 72 -12.26 19.86 20.21
N LYS A 73 -11.67 20.78 20.99
CA LYS A 73 -12.43 21.56 21.99
C LYS A 73 -13.46 22.49 21.37
N ARG A 74 -13.18 23.01 20.17
CA ARG A 74 -14.10 23.86 19.39
C ARG A 74 -15.18 23.06 18.65
N GLY A 75 -15.06 21.72 18.58
CA GLY A 75 -16.02 20.84 17.90
C GLY A 75 -15.91 20.87 16.38
N GLU A 76 -14.74 21.22 15.85
CA GLU A 76 -14.48 21.40 14.42
C GLU A 76 -13.90 20.12 13.76
N LEU A 77 -13.73 19.05 14.54
CA LEU A 77 -13.17 17.74 14.18
C LEU A 77 -14.02 16.62 14.78
#